data_AF-A0A354DKV4-F1
#
_entry.id   AF-A0A354DKV4-F1
#
_cell.length_a   1.000
_cell.length_b   1.000
_cell.length_c   1.000
_cell.angle_alpha   90.00
_cell.angle_beta   90.00
_cell.angle_gamma   90.00
#
_symmetry.space_group_name_H-M   'P 1'
#
loop_
_entity.id
_entity.type
_entity.pdbx_description
1 polymer ?
#
loop_
_entity_poly.entity_id
_entity_poly.type
_entity_poly.pdbx_seq_one_letter_code
_entity_poly.pdbx_strand_id
1 'polypeptide(L)'
;EVIANRALEILGYEKGNYFQVSPNSHVNMAQSTNDAFPTGIHIATLRLLDQLLSTMNEMHETFKKKAKEFDPIIKMGRTHLQDAVPIRLGQEFEAYRRVVERDIKRISQSGQHLYSVNMGATAVGTGLNADPKYIENVVKHLAAISGYALVSADDLVDATQNTDAYTEVSASLKVCMMNMSKIANDLRLMASGPRVGLGEISLPPRQPGSSIMPGKVNPVMAELINQVAFQVIGNDNTICLASSAGQLELNVMEPVLVFNLLQSISIMNNAFGVFREY
;
A
#
# COMPACT_ATOMS: atom_id res chain seq x y z
N GLU A 1 -21.61 -14.40 -9.97
CA GLU A 1 -22.36 -14.37 -11.25
C GLU A 1 -21.46 -14.42 -12.49
N VAL A 2 -20.43 -13.58 -12.61
CA VAL A 2 -19.50 -13.59 -13.76
C VAL A 2 -18.89 -14.97 -14.00
N ILE A 3 -18.36 -15.61 -12.96
CA ILE A 3 -17.80 -16.98 -13.03
C ILE A 3 -18.84 -17.99 -13.52
N ALA A 4 -20.06 -17.95 -12.97
CA ALA A 4 -21.14 -18.86 -13.36
C ALA A 4 -21.50 -18.70 -14.85
N ASN A 5 -21.66 -17.46 -15.31
CA ASN A 5 -21.93 -17.19 -16.72
C ASN A 5 -20.79 -17.62 -17.64
N ARG A 6 -19.53 -17.44 -17.19
CA ARG A 6 -18.38 -17.92 -17.98
C ARG A 6 -18.35 -19.45 -18.07
N ALA A 7 -18.69 -20.15 -16.99
CA ALA A 7 -18.84 -21.60 -16.99
C ALA A 7 -19.98 -22.06 -17.90
N LEU A 8 -21.13 -21.37 -17.90
CA LEU A 8 -22.26 -21.66 -18.80
C LEU A 8 -21.86 -21.56 -20.26
N GLU A 9 -21.18 -20.49 -20.66
CA GLU A 9 -20.68 -20.34 -22.04
C GLU A 9 -19.76 -21.51 -22.45
N ILE A 10 -18.84 -21.93 -21.57
CA ILE A 10 -17.91 -23.04 -21.82
C ILE A 10 -18.67 -24.37 -21.98
N LEU A 11 -19.76 -24.54 -21.24
CA LEU A 11 -20.64 -25.71 -21.31
C LEU A 11 -21.65 -25.65 -22.47
N GLY A 12 -21.67 -24.58 -23.26
CA GLY A 12 -22.57 -24.40 -24.40
C GLY A 12 -23.98 -23.92 -24.03
N TYR A 13 -24.17 -23.39 -22.82
CA TYR A 13 -25.43 -22.80 -22.37
C TYR A 13 -25.44 -21.27 -22.51
N GLU A 14 -26.63 -20.70 -22.61
CA GLU A 14 -26.82 -19.24 -22.57
C GLU A 14 -26.54 -18.66 -21.17
N LYS A 15 -26.08 -17.40 -21.14
CA LYS A 15 -25.92 -16.63 -19.90
C LYS A 15 -27.26 -16.51 -19.18
N GLY A 16 -27.23 -16.62 -17.86
CA GLY A 16 -28.42 -16.58 -17.01
C GLY A 16 -29.12 -17.92 -16.83
N ASN A 17 -28.69 -19.01 -17.50
CA ASN A 17 -29.21 -20.36 -17.25
C ASN A 17 -28.65 -20.97 -15.95
N TYR A 18 -29.02 -20.37 -14.81
CA TYR A 18 -28.49 -20.72 -13.49
C TYR A 18 -29.03 -22.04 -12.92
N PHE A 19 -29.97 -22.69 -13.61
CA PHE A 19 -30.35 -24.07 -13.31
C PHE A 19 -29.18 -25.05 -13.54
N GLN A 20 -28.34 -24.77 -14.55
CA GLN A 20 -27.15 -25.59 -14.84
C GLN A 20 -25.96 -25.19 -13.96
N VAL A 21 -25.69 -23.89 -13.85
CA VAL A 21 -24.60 -23.37 -13.00
C VAL A 21 -25.10 -22.19 -12.16
N SER A 22 -25.41 -22.46 -10.89
CA SER A 22 -25.87 -21.45 -9.95
C SER A 22 -24.70 -20.62 -9.39
N PRO A 23 -24.78 -19.28 -9.41
CA PRO A 23 -23.83 -18.42 -8.71
C PRO A 23 -23.74 -18.71 -7.21
N ASN A 24 -24.86 -19.11 -6.59
CA ASN A 24 -24.90 -19.37 -5.15
C ASN A 24 -24.60 -20.84 -4.83
N SER A 25 -25.33 -21.76 -5.47
CA SER A 25 -25.26 -23.17 -5.12
C SER A 25 -23.99 -23.86 -5.61
N HIS A 26 -23.34 -23.34 -6.65
CA HIS A 26 -22.11 -23.92 -7.20
C HIS A 26 -20.90 -22.99 -6.97
N VAL A 27 -20.95 -21.74 -7.45
CA VAL A 27 -19.78 -20.85 -7.34
C VAL A 27 -19.52 -20.42 -5.90
N ASN A 28 -20.57 -20.10 -5.14
CA ASN A 28 -20.49 -19.71 -3.74
C ASN A 28 -20.81 -20.86 -2.76
N MET A 29 -20.67 -22.11 -3.21
CA MET A 29 -20.94 -23.28 -2.37
C MET A 29 -20.04 -23.25 -1.12
N ALA A 30 -20.63 -23.47 0.06
CA ALA A 30 -19.96 -23.46 1.37
C ALA A 30 -19.26 -22.15 1.75
N GLN A 31 -19.59 -21.05 1.08
CA GLN A 31 -18.98 -19.73 1.25
C GLN A 31 -20.00 -18.70 1.69
N SER A 32 -19.50 -17.62 2.29
CA SER A 32 -20.22 -16.40 2.62
C SER A 32 -19.49 -15.21 2.02
N THR A 33 -20.17 -14.08 1.90
CA THR A 33 -19.44 -12.82 1.66
C THR A 33 -18.46 -12.55 2.80
N ASN A 34 -18.82 -12.91 4.03
CA ASN A 34 -18.09 -12.57 5.26
C ASN A 34 -16.78 -13.37 5.45
N ASP A 35 -16.51 -14.35 4.59
CA ASP A 35 -15.24 -15.08 4.56
C ASP A 35 -14.55 -14.99 3.20
N ALA A 36 -15.29 -15.05 2.10
CA ALA A 36 -14.73 -14.92 0.76
C ALA A 36 -14.23 -13.49 0.45
N PHE A 37 -14.96 -12.46 0.87
CA PHE A 37 -14.57 -11.06 0.64
C PHE A 37 -13.28 -10.70 1.39
N PRO A 38 -13.17 -10.82 2.73
CA PRO A 38 -11.94 -10.48 3.45
C PRO A 38 -10.74 -11.33 2.98
N THR A 39 -10.94 -12.63 2.69
CA THR A 39 -9.88 -13.48 2.11
C THR A 39 -9.36 -12.92 0.79
N GLY A 40 -10.25 -12.49 -0.12
CA GLY A 40 -9.87 -11.86 -1.37
C GLY A 40 -9.10 -10.55 -1.16
N ILE A 41 -9.48 -9.76 -0.16
CA ILE A 41 -8.81 -8.50 0.18
C ILE A 41 -7.43 -8.72 0.78
N HIS A 42 -7.23 -9.73 1.63
CA HIS A 42 -5.90 -10.11 2.14
C HIS A 42 -4.95 -10.41 0.98
N ILE A 43 -5.36 -11.26 0.03
CA ILE A 43 -4.57 -11.63 -1.13
C ILE A 43 -4.29 -10.42 -2.03
N ALA A 44 -5.29 -9.58 -2.30
CA ALA A 44 -5.12 -8.38 -3.10
C ALA A 44 -4.13 -7.39 -2.45
N THR A 45 -4.23 -7.21 -1.14
CA THR A 45 -3.37 -6.31 -0.37
C THR A 45 -1.94 -6.83 -0.36
N LEU A 46 -1.71 -8.12 -0.07
CA LEU A 46 -0.40 -8.76 -0.14
C LEU A 46 0.27 -8.54 -1.50
N ARG A 47 -0.47 -8.75 -2.58
CA ARG A 47 0.04 -8.54 -3.94
C ARG A 47 0.45 -7.10 -4.23
N LEU A 48 -0.35 -6.13 -3.79
CA LEU A 48 0.01 -4.71 -3.97
C LEU A 48 1.19 -4.31 -3.07
N LEU A 49 1.29 -4.88 -1.86
CA LEU A 49 2.42 -4.66 -0.96
C LEU A 49 3.71 -5.21 -1.57
N ASP A 50 3.71 -6.39 -2.19
CA ASP A 50 4.90 -6.93 -2.87
C ASP A 50 5.40 -5.97 -3.96
N GLN A 51 4.49 -5.41 -4.76
CA GLN A 51 4.82 -4.42 -5.78
C GLN A 51 5.40 -3.15 -5.18
N LEU A 52 4.74 -2.60 -4.15
CA LEU A 52 5.21 -1.41 -3.45
C LEU A 52 6.58 -1.63 -2.82
N LEU A 53 6.79 -2.76 -2.15
CA LEU A 53 8.07 -3.11 -1.52
C LEU A 53 9.18 -3.26 -2.55
N SER A 54 8.90 -3.82 -3.74
CA SER A 54 9.85 -3.84 -4.85
C SER A 54 10.26 -2.42 -5.26
N THR A 55 9.28 -1.54 -5.50
CA THR A 55 9.53 -0.14 -5.86
C THR A 55 10.29 0.62 -4.78
N MET A 56 9.98 0.38 -3.50
CA MET A 56 10.68 0.98 -2.38
C MET A 56 12.13 0.50 -2.28
N ASN A 57 12.41 -0.78 -2.55
CA ASN A 57 13.78 -1.30 -2.61
C ASN A 57 14.60 -0.65 -3.73
N GLU A 58 13.97 -0.42 -4.89
CA GLU A 58 14.61 0.32 -5.98
C GLU A 58 14.92 1.77 -5.58
N MET A 59 13.99 2.45 -4.90
CA MET A 59 14.19 3.80 -4.36
C MET A 59 15.30 3.83 -3.29
N HIS A 60 15.33 2.83 -2.41
CA HIS A 60 16.39 2.65 -1.41
C HIS A 60 17.78 2.56 -2.07
N GLU A 61 17.94 1.74 -3.11
CA GLU A 61 19.21 1.63 -3.83
C GLU A 61 19.56 2.92 -4.58
N THR A 62 18.59 3.68 -5.09
CA THR A 62 18.83 5.01 -5.67
C THR A 62 19.37 6.00 -4.63
N PHE A 63 18.75 6.09 -3.46
CA PHE A 63 19.26 6.95 -2.37
C PHE A 63 20.66 6.54 -1.93
N LYS A 64 20.94 5.24 -1.84
CA LYS A 64 22.28 4.71 -1.51
C LYS A 64 23.33 5.10 -2.53
N LYS A 65 23.01 5.05 -3.82
CA LYS A 65 23.90 5.51 -4.90
C LYS A 65 24.18 7.01 -4.77
N LYS A 66 23.13 7.82 -4.57
CA LYS A 66 23.25 9.27 -4.39
C LYS A 66 24.01 9.66 -3.12
N ALA A 67 23.82 8.93 -2.02
CA ALA A 67 24.59 9.12 -0.80
C ALA A 67 26.10 8.95 -1.03
N LYS A 68 26.51 7.92 -1.79
CA LYS A 68 27.91 7.70 -2.16
C LYS A 68 28.44 8.77 -3.13
N GLU A 69 27.64 9.12 -4.15
CA GLU A 69 27.98 10.16 -5.13
C GLU A 69 28.22 11.52 -4.45
N PHE A 70 27.40 11.84 -3.44
CA PHE A 70 27.43 13.12 -2.74
C PHE A 70 28.28 13.14 -1.46
N ASP A 71 28.91 12.02 -1.08
CA ASP A 71 29.76 11.97 0.11
C ASP A 71 30.92 12.98 0.11
N PRO A 72 31.63 13.30 -0.99
CA PRO A 72 32.70 14.29 -0.95
C PRO A 72 32.21 15.75 -0.83
N ILE A 73 30.91 16.01 -0.98
CA ILE A 73 30.36 17.38 -1.02
C ILE A 73 30.06 17.85 0.41
N ILE A 74 30.81 18.84 0.88
CA ILE A 74 30.56 19.52 2.16
C ILE A 74 29.56 20.67 1.93
N LYS A 75 28.53 20.74 2.77
CA LYS A 75 27.52 21.82 2.81
C LYS A 75 27.30 22.31 4.24
N MET A 76 26.57 23.41 4.39
CA MET A 76 26.16 23.90 5.70
C MET A 76 24.95 23.12 6.20
N GLY A 77 25.05 22.50 7.37
CA GLY A 77 23.89 21.95 8.06
C GLY A 77 22.97 23.06 8.55
N ARG A 78 21.66 22.78 8.67
CA ARG A 78 20.69 23.74 9.22
C ARG A 78 19.80 23.11 10.27
N THR A 79 19.66 23.81 11.39
CA THR A 79 18.69 23.50 12.46
C THR A 79 17.85 24.74 12.72
N HIS A 80 16.53 24.60 12.86
CA HIS A 80 15.62 25.75 12.91
C HIS A 80 15.73 26.70 11.69
N LEU A 81 16.16 26.17 10.54
CA LEU A 81 16.49 26.92 9.33
C LEU A 81 17.64 27.93 9.47
N GLN A 82 18.37 27.93 10.59
CA GLN A 82 19.57 28.73 10.81
C GLN A 82 20.82 27.92 10.46
N ASP A 83 21.91 28.61 10.11
CA ASP A 83 23.21 27.99 9.88
C ASP A 83 23.69 27.24 11.15
N ALA A 84 24.16 26.02 10.96
CA ALA A 84 24.67 25.17 12.04
C ALA A 84 26.17 24.86 11.81
N VAL A 85 26.51 23.58 11.69
CA VAL A 85 27.89 23.12 11.40
C VAL A 85 27.96 22.41 10.05
N PRO A 86 29.15 22.32 9.44
CA PRO A 86 29.32 21.60 8.19
C PRO A 86 28.87 20.13 8.28
N ILE A 87 28.24 19.65 7.22
CA ILE A 87 27.81 18.26 7.02
C ILE A 87 28.09 17.87 5.56
N ARG A 88 28.28 16.58 5.27
CA ARG A 88 28.38 16.12 3.88
C ARG A 88 26.99 15.84 3.31
N LEU A 89 26.74 16.23 2.06
CA LEU A 89 25.48 15.96 1.38
C LEU A 89 25.20 14.44 1.31
N GLY A 90 26.26 13.63 1.17
CA GLY A 90 26.15 12.17 1.27
C GLY A 90 25.64 11.67 2.62
N GLN A 91 25.94 12.34 3.74
CA GLN A 91 25.40 11.98 5.06
C GLN A 91 23.90 12.26 5.15
N GLU A 92 23.41 13.36 4.57
CA GLU A 92 21.97 13.66 4.50
C GLU A 92 21.24 12.62 3.63
N PHE A 93 21.78 12.26 2.46
CA PHE A 93 21.17 11.25 1.59
C PHE A 93 21.24 9.83 2.17
N GLU A 94 22.30 9.51 2.94
CA GLU A 94 22.37 8.26 3.70
C GLU A 94 21.29 8.21 4.79
N ALA A 95 20.96 9.34 5.42
CA ALA A 95 19.84 9.41 6.36
C ALA A 95 18.48 9.15 5.66
N TYR A 96 18.29 9.66 4.44
CA TYR A 96 17.10 9.37 3.62
C TYR A 96 17.02 7.88 3.25
N ARG A 97 18.11 7.27 2.81
CA ARG A 97 18.18 5.82 2.56
C ARG A 97 17.74 5.02 3.80
N ARG A 98 18.27 5.37 4.98
CA ARG A 98 18.00 4.67 6.24
C ARG A 98 16.55 4.77 6.69
N VAL A 99 15.85 5.87 6.41
CA VAL A 99 14.42 5.96 6.75
C VAL A 99 13.58 5.08 5.83
N VAL A 100 13.90 5.06 4.52
CA VAL A 100 13.25 4.14 3.57
C VAL A 100 13.48 2.68 3.97
N GLU A 101 14.70 2.31 4.39
CA GLU A 101 15.00 0.96 4.91
C GLU A 101 14.12 0.57 6.12
N ARG A 102 13.93 1.50 7.08
CA ARG A 102 13.04 1.28 8.22
C ARG A 102 11.58 1.15 7.79
N ASP A 103 11.15 1.92 6.79
CA ASP A 103 9.78 1.91 6.30
C ASP A 103 9.45 0.62 5.53
N ILE A 104 10.37 0.12 4.70
CA ILE A 104 10.29 -1.20 4.06
C ILE A 104 10.06 -2.29 5.11
N LYS A 105 10.88 -2.28 6.17
CA LYS A 105 10.74 -3.25 7.26
C LYS A 105 9.37 -3.14 7.95
N ARG A 106 8.91 -1.93 8.25
CA ARG A 106 7.63 -1.71 8.94
C ARG A 106 6.45 -2.22 8.12
N ILE A 107 6.41 -1.88 6.83
CA ILE A 107 5.34 -2.30 5.92
C ILE A 107 5.34 -3.83 5.73
N SER A 108 6.54 -4.41 5.54
CA SER A 108 6.68 -5.87 5.42
C SER A 108 6.21 -6.61 6.68
N GLN A 109 6.47 -6.05 7.87
CA GLN A 109 6.01 -6.60 9.14
C GLN A 109 4.49 -6.50 9.29
N SER A 110 3.88 -5.34 9.03
CA SER A 110 2.41 -5.20 9.11
C SER A 110 1.67 -6.12 8.12
N GLY A 111 2.29 -6.42 6.96
CA GLY A 111 1.71 -7.34 5.99
C GLY A 111 1.66 -8.81 6.46
N GLN A 112 2.41 -9.20 7.50
CA GLN A 112 2.43 -10.59 7.97
C GLN A 112 1.07 -11.06 8.50
N HIS A 113 0.30 -10.15 9.11
CA HIS A 113 -1.02 -10.46 9.65
C HIS A 113 -2.05 -10.81 8.56
N LEU A 114 -1.79 -10.40 7.31
CA LEU A 114 -2.67 -10.70 6.17
C LEU A 114 -2.54 -12.15 5.66
N TYR A 115 -1.53 -12.91 6.10
CA TYR A 115 -1.39 -14.33 5.73
C TYR A 115 -2.40 -15.22 6.47
N SER A 116 -2.94 -14.74 7.59
CA SER A 116 -4.04 -15.38 8.29
C SER A 116 -5.37 -15.00 7.63
N VAL A 117 -6.17 -15.99 7.21
CA VAL A 117 -7.46 -15.76 6.54
C VAL A 117 -8.59 -16.57 7.18
N ASN A 118 -9.81 -16.05 7.10
CA ASN A 118 -10.99 -16.66 7.72
C ASN A 118 -11.80 -17.55 6.76
N MET A 119 -11.26 -17.95 5.60
CA MET A 119 -11.99 -18.78 4.64
C MET A 119 -12.51 -20.07 5.28
N GLY A 120 -13.83 -20.29 5.26
CA GLY A 120 -14.49 -21.38 5.98
C GLY A 120 -15.22 -20.95 7.25
N ALA A 121 -15.10 -19.68 7.66
CA ALA A 121 -15.87 -19.06 8.74
C ALA A 121 -17.38 -18.99 8.44
N THR A 122 -17.74 -18.93 7.16
CA THR A 122 -19.08 -18.70 6.65
C THR A 122 -19.71 -17.40 7.19
N ALA A 123 -20.89 -17.45 7.79
CA ALA A 123 -21.65 -16.24 8.10
C ALA A 123 -21.05 -15.42 9.25
N VAL A 124 -20.64 -16.09 10.34
CA VAL A 124 -20.27 -15.43 11.62
C VAL A 124 -19.08 -16.12 12.31
N GLY A 125 -18.29 -16.91 11.57
CA GLY A 125 -17.13 -17.62 12.13
C GLY A 125 -17.37 -19.05 12.59
N THR A 126 -18.63 -19.50 12.65
CA THR A 126 -18.97 -20.85 13.18
C THR A 126 -18.74 -21.98 12.18
N GLY A 127 -18.52 -21.68 10.90
CA GLY A 127 -18.43 -22.70 9.86
C GLY A 127 -19.77 -23.35 9.51
N LEU A 128 -20.89 -22.75 9.93
CA LEU A 128 -22.24 -23.27 9.61
C LEU A 128 -22.40 -23.46 8.10
N ASN A 129 -22.94 -24.61 7.70
CA ASN A 129 -23.14 -25.03 6.30
C ASN A 129 -21.86 -25.26 5.49
N ALA A 130 -20.68 -25.28 6.12
CA ALA A 130 -19.45 -25.76 5.50
C ALA A 130 -19.13 -27.19 5.98
N ASP A 131 -18.68 -28.04 5.04
CA ASP A 131 -18.17 -29.37 5.39
C ASP A 131 -16.85 -29.19 6.19
N PRO A 132 -16.63 -29.91 7.30
CA PRO A 132 -15.37 -29.85 8.04
C PRO A 132 -14.13 -30.08 7.16
N LYS A 133 -14.22 -30.96 6.16
CA LYS A 133 -13.14 -31.20 5.19
C LYS A 133 -12.91 -30.00 4.28
N TYR A 134 -13.93 -29.22 3.97
CA TYR A 134 -13.76 -27.97 3.22
C TYR A 134 -12.98 -26.97 4.05
N ILE A 135 -13.37 -26.74 5.31
CA ILE A 135 -12.70 -25.80 6.22
C ILE A 135 -11.21 -26.18 6.35
N GLU A 136 -10.90 -27.47 6.50
CA GLU A 136 -9.52 -27.95 6.64
C GLU A 136 -8.66 -27.77 5.38
N ASN A 137 -9.26 -27.80 4.18
CA ASN A 137 -8.52 -27.89 2.93
C ASN A 137 -8.57 -26.63 2.07
N VAL A 138 -9.59 -25.77 2.23
CA VAL A 138 -9.78 -24.59 1.36
C VAL A 138 -8.57 -23.66 1.40
N VAL A 139 -8.03 -23.39 2.59
CA VAL A 139 -6.85 -22.51 2.73
C VAL A 139 -5.60 -23.14 2.13
N LYS A 140 -5.43 -24.47 2.22
CA LYS A 140 -4.30 -25.18 1.57
C LYS A 140 -4.36 -25.03 0.05
N HIS A 141 -5.55 -25.16 -0.54
CA HIS A 141 -5.75 -24.95 -1.97
C HIS A 141 -5.54 -23.48 -2.36
N LEU A 142 -6.04 -22.53 -1.56
CA LEU A 142 -5.82 -21.10 -1.78
C LEU A 142 -4.34 -20.72 -1.72
N ALA A 143 -3.59 -21.25 -0.76
CA ALA A 143 -2.15 -21.03 -0.65
C ALA A 143 -1.41 -21.53 -1.91
N ALA A 144 -1.73 -22.75 -2.37
CA ALA A 144 -1.14 -23.32 -3.57
C ALA A 144 -1.47 -22.53 -4.85
N ILE A 145 -2.71 -22.01 -4.98
CA ILE A 145 -3.16 -21.25 -6.16
C ILE A 145 -2.60 -19.83 -6.16
N SER A 146 -2.62 -19.17 -5.00
CA SER A 146 -2.22 -17.76 -4.87
C SER A 146 -0.70 -17.55 -4.82
N GLY A 147 0.05 -18.57 -4.38
CA GLY A 147 1.49 -18.48 -4.13
C GLY A 147 1.85 -17.84 -2.80
N TYR A 148 0.86 -17.42 -1.99
CA TYR A 148 1.07 -16.94 -0.63
C TYR A 148 0.98 -18.09 0.36
N ALA A 149 1.80 -18.06 1.40
CA ALA A 149 1.78 -19.02 2.51
C ALA A 149 0.59 -18.77 3.46
N LEU A 150 -0.63 -18.77 2.91
CA LEU A 150 -1.85 -18.51 3.65
C LEU A 150 -2.10 -19.61 4.69
N VAL A 151 -2.57 -19.19 5.86
CA VAL A 151 -2.96 -20.06 6.96
C VAL A 151 -4.37 -19.70 7.42
N SER A 152 -5.09 -20.69 7.95
CA SER A 152 -6.40 -20.43 8.54
C SER A 152 -6.19 -19.66 9.85
N ALA A 153 -7.05 -18.69 10.12
CA ALA A 153 -7.03 -17.98 11.39
C ALA A 153 -7.26 -18.94 12.56
N ASP A 154 -6.56 -18.70 13.68
CA ASP A 154 -6.66 -19.51 14.89
C ASP A 154 -8.09 -19.53 15.45
N ASP A 155 -8.80 -18.40 15.32
CA ASP A 155 -10.21 -18.25 15.66
C ASP A 155 -10.96 -17.58 14.49
N LEU A 156 -11.92 -18.30 13.92
CA LEU A 156 -12.70 -17.84 12.77
C LEU A 156 -13.79 -16.83 13.14
N VAL A 157 -14.24 -16.79 14.39
CA VAL A 157 -15.21 -15.79 14.87
C VAL A 157 -14.50 -14.45 15.03
N ASP A 158 -13.33 -14.45 15.66
CA ASP A 158 -12.47 -13.26 15.77
C ASP A 158 -12.12 -12.68 14.38
N ALA A 159 -11.66 -13.53 13.47
CA ALA A 159 -11.22 -13.10 12.15
C ALA A 159 -12.36 -12.63 11.23
N THR A 160 -13.62 -12.94 11.53
CA THR A 160 -14.78 -12.36 10.83
C THR A 160 -15.18 -10.99 11.40
N GLN A 161 -14.84 -10.70 12.65
CA GLN A 161 -15.19 -9.45 13.32
C GLN A 161 -14.21 -8.31 13.06
N ASN A 162 -12.93 -8.64 13.07
CA ASN A 162 -11.87 -7.67 13.27
C ASN A 162 -11.13 -7.29 11.97
N THR A 163 -10.86 -5.99 11.83
CA THR A 163 -10.23 -5.37 10.65
C THR A 163 -8.91 -4.66 10.99
N ASP A 164 -8.33 -5.00 12.13
CA ASP A 164 -7.12 -4.41 12.70
C ASP A 164 -5.88 -4.66 11.83
N ALA A 165 -5.75 -5.84 11.21
CA ALA A 165 -4.66 -6.14 10.27
C ALA A 165 -4.55 -5.11 9.13
N TYR A 166 -5.68 -4.63 8.60
CA TYR A 166 -5.70 -3.58 7.58
C TYR A 166 -5.28 -2.22 8.15
N THR A 167 -5.68 -1.94 9.39
CA THR A 167 -5.35 -0.69 10.08
C THR A 167 -3.86 -0.61 10.40
N GLU A 168 -3.23 -1.72 10.76
CA GLU A 168 -1.77 -1.79 10.95
C GLU A 168 -1.01 -1.50 9.65
N VAL A 169 -1.45 -2.10 8.54
CA VAL A 169 -0.87 -1.80 7.22
C VAL A 169 -1.05 -0.32 6.90
N SER A 170 -2.27 0.22 7.03
CA SER A 170 -2.54 1.64 6.80
C SER A 170 -1.64 2.56 7.63
N ALA A 171 -1.48 2.28 8.93
CA ALA A 171 -0.63 3.05 9.82
C ALA A 171 0.84 3.01 9.37
N SER A 172 1.33 1.86 8.91
CA SER A 172 2.69 1.72 8.39
C SER A 172 2.92 2.57 7.12
N LEU A 173 1.92 2.59 6.21
CA LEU A 173 1.93 3.39 4.98
C LEU A 173 1.90 4.89 5.30
N LYS A 174 1.07 5.32 6.25
CA LYS A 174 1.04 6.70 6.76
C LYS A 174 2.41 7.13 7.25
N VAL A 175 3.06 6.35 8.11
CA VAL A 175 4.38 6.70 8.65
C VAL A 175 5.41 6.81 7.52
N CYS A 176 5.39 5.88 6.55
CA CYS A 176 6.25 5.97 5.37
C CYS A 176 6.04 7.28 4.60
N MET A 177 4.79 7.65 4.35
CA MET A 177 4.48 8.88 3.61
C MET A 177 4.80 10.15 4.38
N MET A 178 4.71 10.15 5.71
CA MET A 178 5.22 11.26 6.53
C MET A 178 6.73 11.45 6.35
N ASN A 179 7.49 10.35 6.36
CA ASN A 179 8.94 10.38 6.13
C ASN A 179 9.29 10.85 4.71
N MET A 180 8.59 10.34 3.69
CA MET A 180 8.79 10.75 2.30
C MET A 180 8.40 12.20 2.05
N SER A 181 7.35 12.70 2.69
CA SER A 181 6.97 14.12 2.63
C SER A 181 8.06 15.02 3.20
N LYS A 182 8.71 14.61 4.31
CA LYS A 182 9.88 15.32 4.85
C LYS A 182 11.03 15.35 3.86
N ILE A 183 11.38 14.22 3.25
CA ILE A 183 12.43 14.15 2.22
C ILE A 183 12.11 15.06 1.04
N ALA A 184 10.87 15.02 0.54
CA ALA A 184 10.42 15.89 -0.55
C ALA A 184 10.54 17.37 -0.18
N ASN A 185 10.19 17.75 1.05
CA ASN A 185 10.34 19.13 1.53
C ASN A 185 11.80 19.58 1.56
N ASP A 186 12.71 18.72 2.05
CA ASP A 186 14.14 19.04 2.05
C ASP A 186 14.67 19.25 0.63
N LEU A 187 14.31 18.36 -0.31
CA LEU A 187 14.74 18.49 -1.70
C LEU A 187 14.22 19.77 -2.35
N ARG A 188 12.94 20.13 -2.11
CA ARG A 188 12.36 21.39 -2.59
C ARG A 188 13.08 22.61 -2.01
N LEU A 189 13.38 22.58 -0.72
CA LEU A 189 14.06 23.69 -0.04
C LEU A 189 15.50 23.84 -0.54
N MET A 190 16.26 22.74 -0.63
CA MET A 190 17.63 22.76 -1.16
C MET A 190 17.68 23.19 -2.63
N ALA A 191 16.68 22.82 -3.44
CA ALA A 191 16.58 23.20 -4.85
C ALA A 191 15.98 24.59 -5.09
N SER A 192 15.57 25.31 -4.03
CA SER A 192 14.99 26.65 -4.18
C SER A 192 15.99 27.62 -4.82
N GLY A 193 15.56 28.37 -5.84
CA GLY A 193 16.48 29.18 -6.63
C GLY A 193 15.90 29.58 -8.00
N PRO A 194 16.74 29.88 -9.01
CA PRO A 194 18.19 29.61 -9.05
C PRO A 194 19.07 30.73 -8.45
N ARG A 195 18.52 31.89 -8.09
CA ARG A 195 19.32 33.04 -7.58
C ARG A 195 18.93 33.54 -6.19
N VAL A 196 17.68 33.33 -5.79
CA VAL A 196 17.08 33.94 -4.58
C VAL A 196 16.57 32.89 -3.59
N GLY A 197 17.15 31.69 -3.63
CA GLY A 197 16.90 30.59 -2.70
C GLY A 197 18.22 29.97 -2.24
N LEU A 198 18.18 28.75 -1.71
CA LEU A 198 19.39 28.06 -1.25
C LEU A 198 20.30 27.58 -2.39
N GLY A 199 19.72 27.02 -3.46
CA GLY A 199 20.45 26.59 -4.66
C GLY A 199 21.52 25.51 -4.41
N GLU A 200 21.35 24.67 -3.39
CA GLU A 200 22.34 23.66 -2.99
C GLU A 200 22.35 22.44 -3.91
N ILE A 201 21.21 22.11 -4.51
CA ILE A 201 21.07 21.01 -5.47
C ILE A 201 20.31 21.46 -6.71
N SER A 202 20.52 20.76 -7.81
CA SER A 202 19.73 20.90 -9.04
C SER A 202 18.90 19.65 -9.27
N LEU A 203 17.59 19.82 -9.47
CA LEU A 203 16.68 18.73 -9.80
C LEU A 203 16.43 18.69 -11.31
N PRO A 204 16.22 17.51 -11.91
CA PRO A 204 15.96 17.40 -13.34
C PRO A 204 14.71 18.19 -13.77
N PRO A 205 14.78 18.99 -14.85
CA PRO A 205 13.61 19.69 -15.36
C PRO A 205 12.64 18.73 -16.05
N ARG A 206 11.37 18.77 -15.66
CA ARG A 206 10.33 17.85 -16.20
C ARG A 206 9.30 18.52 -17.08
N GLN A 207 8.93 19.75 -16.76
CA GLN A 207 7.97 20.53 -17.53
C GLN A 207 8.27 22.02 -17.37
N PRO A 208 7.86 22.87 -18.35
CA PRO A 208 7.87 24.31 -18.16
C PRO A 208 7.10 24.67 -16.88
N GLY A 209 7.79 25.29 -15.92
CA GLY A 209 7.27 25.59 -14.60
C GLY A 209 6.32 26.78 -14.56
N SER A 210 6.15 27.48 -15.69
CA SER A 210 5.19 28.58 -15.86
C SER A 210 4.97 28.88 -17.33
N SER A 211 3.72 29.14 -17.70
CA SER A 211 3.36 29.63 -19.04
C SER A 211 3.87 31.05 -19.33
N ILE A 212 4.15 31.85 -18.30
CA ILE A 212 4.52 33.28 -18.42
C ILE A 212 6.00 33.56 -18.14
N MET A 213 6.71 32.65 -17.44
CA MET A 213 8.14 32.79 -17.16
C MET A 213 8.95 31.76 -17.94
N PRO A 214 9.46 32.11 -19.14
CA PRO A 214 10.34 31.24 -19.91
C PRO A 214 11.53 30.77 -19.08
N GLY A 215 11.80 29.47 -19.10
CA GLY A 215 12.93 28.85 -18.38
C GLY A 215 12.69 28.56 -16.90
N LYS A 216 11.52 28.91 -16.32
CA LYS A 216 11.19 28.47 -14.96
C LYS A 216 11.00 26.96 -14.91
N VAL A 217 11.58 26.31 -13.92
CA VAL A 217 11.45 24.87 -13.65
C VAL A 217 11.04 24.69 -12.20
N ASN A 218 10.02 23.86 -11.93
CA ASN A 218 9.52 23.60 -10.58
C ASN A 218 9.88 22.17 -10.14
N PRO A 219 10.03 21.90 -8.83
CA PRO A 219 10.33 20.58 -8.27
C PRO A 219 9.08 19.68 -8.21
N VAL A 220 8.40 19.49 -9.34
CA VAL A 220 7.04 18.90 -9.42
C VAL A 220 6.97 17.46 -8.92
N MET A 221 8.05 16.69 -9.01
CA MET A 221 8.07 15.32 -8.50
C MET A 221 8.07 15.29 -6.96
N ALA A 222 8.76 16.23 -6.31
CA ALA A 222 8.68 16.36 -4.86
C ALA A 222 7.31 16.90 -4.41
N GLU A 223 6.71 17.80 -5.19
CA GLU A 223 5.33 18.27 -4.96
C GLU A 223 4.30 17.14 -5.09
N LEU A 224 4.50 16.21 -6.03
CA LEU A 224 3.70 15.00 -6.17
C LEU A 224 3.78 14.13 -4.90
N ILE A 225 5.00 13.87 -4.40
CA ILE A 225 5.18 13.09 -3.17
C ILE A 225 4.46 13.74 -1.98
N ASN A 226 4.52 15.06 -1.84
CA ASN A 226 3.80 15.75 -0.77
C ASN A 226 2.27 15.55 -0.90
N GLN A 227 1.70 15.72 -2.11
CA GLN A 227 0.27 15.55 -2.33
C GLN A 227 -0.20 14.12 -2.06
N VAL A 228 0.55 13.13 -2.53
CA VAL A 228 0.27 11.71 -2.25
C VAL A 228 0.38 11.43 -0.75
N ALA A 229 1.32 12.07 -0.05
CA ALA A 229 1.43 11.90 1.40
C ALA A 229 0.18 12.38 2.13
N PHE A 230 -0.34 13.56 1.74
CA PHE A 230 -1.56 14.09 2.33
C PHE A 230 -2.77 13.18 2.06
N GLN A 231 -2.87 12.64 0.84
CA GLN A 231 -3.94 11.69 0.50
C GLN A 231 -3.85 10.41 1.35
N VAL A 232 -2.67 9.81 1.47
CA VAL A 232 -2.48 8.58 2.27
C VAL A 232 -2.78 8.81 3.75
N ILE A 233 -2.39 9.97 4.30
CA ILE A 233 -2.72 10.34 5.68
C ILE A 233 -4.24 10.51 5.86
N GLY A 234 -4.93 11.13 4.91
CA GLY A 234 -6.39 11.25 4.92
C GLY A 234 -7.09 9.89 4.84
N ASN A 235 -6.63 9.03 3.94
CA ASN A 235 -7.12 7.67 3.77
C ASN A 235 -6.95 6.86 5.06
N ASP A 236 -5.82 6.99 5.75
CA ASP A 236 -5.57 6.33 7.04
C ASP A 236 -6.60 6.75 8.10
N ASN A 237 -6.95 8.03 8.17
CA ASN A 237 -7.98 8.50 9.09
C ASN A 237 -9.35 7.89 8.75
N THR A 238 -9.70 7.78 7.47
CA THR A 238 -10.93 7.09 7.03
C THR A 238 -10.91 5.62 7.42
N ILE A 239 -9.78 4.94 7.23
CA ILE A 239 -9.58 3.53 7.62
C ILE A 239 -9.75 3.35 9.13
N CYS A 240 -9.16 4.23 9.94
CA CYS A 240 -9.31 4.20 11.40
C CYS A 240 -10.80 4.28 11.81
N LEU A 241 -11.54 5.23 11.23
CA LEU A 241 -12.96 5.40 11.54
C LEU A 241 -13.79 4.20 11.09
N ALA A 242 -13.55 3.69 9.87
CA ALA A 242 -14.25 2.51 9.35
C ALA A 242 -13.95 1.25 10.18
N SER A 243 -12.70 1.03 10.56
CA SER A 243 -12.29 -0.11 11.40
C SER A 243 -12.92 -0.04 12.78
N SER A 244 -13.07 1.16 13.37
CA SER A 244 -13.67 1.33 14.70
C SER A 244 -15.19 1.16 14.73
N ALA A 245 -15.84 1.08 13.58
CA ALA A 245 -17.29 1.03 13.44
C ALA A 245 -17.85 -0.40 13.28
N GLY A 246 -17.04 -1.43 13.55
CA GLY A 246 -17.50 -2.81 13.61
C GLY A 246 -18.62 -2.99 14.64
N GLN A 247 -19.58 -3.86 14.33
CA GLN A 247 -20.74 -4.11 15.20
C GLN A 247 -20.95 -5.62 15.35
N LEU A 248 -20.70 -6.14 16.55
CA LEU A 248 -20.85 -7.55 16.87
C LEU A 248 -20.03 -8.42 15.88
N GLU A 249 -20.65 -9.40 15.23
CA GLU A 249 -19.97 -10.43 14.44
C GLU A 249 -19.35 -9.95 13.11
N LEU A 250 -19.49 -8.68 12.70
CA LEU A 250 -18.99 -8.21 11.40
C LEU A 250 -18.68 -6.71 11.37
N ASN A 251 -17.68 -6.32 10.56
CA ASN A 251 -17.50 -4.92 10.16
C ASN A 251 -18.05 -4.65 8.75
N VAL A 252 -19.19 -3.97 8.67
CA VAL A 252 -19.84 -3.64 7.38
C VAL A 252 -19.21 -2.44 6.65
N MET A 253 -18.24 -1.75 7.26
CA MET A 253 -17.54 -0.60 6.69
C MET A 253 -16.33 -1.02 5.84
N GLU A 254 -16.09 -2.32 5.68
CA GLU A 254 -15.01 -2.87 4.86
C GLU A 254 -14.90 -2.25 3.44
N PRO A 255 -15.99 -1.99 2.69
CA PRO A 255 -15.84 -1.44 1.33
C PRO A 255 -15.09 -0.10 1.28
N VAL A 256 -15.36 0.82 2.21
CA VAL A 256 -14.66 2.12 2.24
C VAL A 256 -13.25 1.98 2.81
N LEU A 257 -13.07 1.08 3.79
CA LEU A 257 -11.76 0.77 4.37
C LEU A 257 -10.81 0.24 3.28
N VAL A 258 -11.25 -0.79 2.56
CA VAL A 258 -10.47 -1.49 1.54
C VAL A 258 -10.19 -0.59 0.35
N PHE A 259 -11.17 0.18 -0.11
CA PHE A 259 -10.96 1.16 -1.18
C PHE A 259 -9.79 2.10 -0.86
N ASN A 260 -9.79 2.68 0.35
CA ASN A 260 -8.75 3.61 0.78
C ASN A 260 -7.40 2.93 0.95
N LEU A 261 -7.37 1.69 1.45
CA LEU A 261 -6.14 0.93 1.62
C LEU A 261 -5.48 0.61 0.26
N LEU A 262 -6.24 0.02 -0.65
CA LEU A 262 -5.73 -0.35 -1.99
C LEU A 262 -5.38 0.88 -2.82
N GLN A 263 -6.16 1.97 -2.69
CA GLN A 263 -5.82 3.25 -3.31
C GLN A 263 -4.48 3.75 -2.78
N SER A 264 -4.27 3.81 -1.46
CA SER A 264 -3.03 4.27 -0.85
C SER A 264 -1.81 3.49 -1.36
N ILE A 265 -1.88 2.15 -1.39
CA ILE A 265 -0.76 1.33 -1.88
C ILE A 265 -0.47 1.62 -3.35
N SER A 266 -1.51 1.71 -4.19
CA SER A 266 -1.38 1.96 -5.63
C SER A 266 -0.79 3.35 -5.95
N ILE A 267 -1.31 4.41 -5.32
CA ILE A 267 -0.80 5.76 -5.55
C ILE A 267 0.62 5.93 -5.02
N MET A 268 0.98 5.28 -3.90
CA MET A 268 2.34 5.26 -3.39
C MET A 268 3.29 4.57 -4.37
N ASN A 269 2.92 3.39 -4.87
CA ASN A 269 3.75 2.64 -5.82
C ASN A 269 4.03 3.46 -7.08
N ASN A 270 2.99 4.09 -7.66
CA ASN A 270 3.12 4.93 -8.83
C ASN A 270 3.98 6.16 -8.56
N ALA A 271 3.74 6.85 -7.43
CA ALA A 271 4.47 8.05 -7.05
C ALA A 271 5.96 7.78 -6.80
N PHE A 272 6.29 6.70 -6.10
CA PHE A 272 7.68 6.30 -5.86
C PHE A 272 8.39 5.91 -7.14
N GLY A 273 7.70 5.21 -8.05
CA GLY A 273 8.23 4.86 -9.36
C GLY A 273 8.69 6.09 -10.14
N VAL A 274 7.77 7.07 -10.34
CA VAL A 274 8.07 8.27 -11.11
C VAL A 274 9.02 9.23 -10.39
N PHE A 275 8.92 9.36 -9.06
CA PHE A 275 9.83 10.21 -8.27
C PHE A 275 11.27 9.69 -8.27
N ARG A 276 11.46 8.38 -8.36
CA ARG A 276 12.80 7.78 -8.46
C ARG A 276 13.37 7.95 -9.87
N GLU A 277 12.54 7.79 -10.90
CA GLU A 277 12.99 7.87 -12.30
C GLU A 277 13.39 9.30 -12.70
N TYR A 278 12.76 10.31 -12.08
CA TYR A 278 12.74 11.70 -12.54
C TYR A 278 13.14 12.71 -11.47
#